data_AF-A0A9D6L6Q6-F1
#
_entry.id   AF-A0A9D6L6Q6-F1
#
_cell.length_a   1.000
_cell.length_b   1.000
_cell.length_c   1.000
_cell.angle_alpha   90.00
_cell.angle_beta   90.00
_cell.angle_gamma   90.00
#
_symmetry.space_group_name_H-M   'P 1'
#
loop_
_entity.id
_entity.type
_entity.pdbx_description
1 polymer ?
#
loop_
_entity_poly.entity_id
_entity_poly.type
_entity_poly.pdbx_seq_one_letter_code
_entity_poly.pdbx_strand_id
1 'polypeptide(L)'
;MSAVRDVLILGSGAAGYTAAIYAARAERKPLLIGGPQPGGQLTITSDVENYPGFREAILGPELMERMRDQAMRFGAEMVWQSAERVDLSRRPFTVWADGKEYKGRTLIVATGA
;
A
#
# COMPACT_ATOMS: atom_id res chain seq x y z
N MET A 1 19.02 4.07 -10.96
CA MET A 1 18.66 3.44 -9.65
C MET A 1 17.53 4.24 -9.04
N SER A 2 16.49 3.61 -8.51
CA SER A 2 15.42 4.32 -7.82
C SER A 2 15.93 4.95 -6.52
N ALA A 3 15.33 6.06 -6.10
CA ALA A 3 15.67 6.69 -4.82
C ALA A 3 15.29 5.78 -3.64
N VAL A 4 16.13 5.73 -2.62
CA VAL A 4 15.85 4.96 -1.40
C VAL A 4 14.70 5.61 -0.63
N ARG A 5 13.66 4.83 -0.35
CA ARG A 5 12.48 5.25 0.44
C ARG A 5 12.72 5.03 1.93
N ASP A 6 12.14 5.88 2.78
CA ASP A 6 12.17 5.59 4.22
C ASP A 6 11.27 4.40 4.57
N VAL A 7 10.13 4.30 3.87
CA VAL A 7 9.16 3.22 4.03
C VAL A 7 8.73 2.69 2.67
N LEU A 8 8.99 1.40 2.42
CA LEU A 8 8.34 0.63 1.36
C LEU A 8 7.18 -0.18 1.95
N ILE A 9 6.08 -0.24 1.22
CA ILE A 9 4.87 -0.98 1.64
C ILE A 9 4.50 -1.95 0.52
N LEU A 10 4.36 -3.24 0.84
CA LEU A 10 3.92 -4.26 -0.10
C LEU A 10 2.43 -4.54 0.12
N GLY A 11 1.62 -4.24 -0.88
CA GLY A 11 0.17 -4.42 -0.83
C GLY A 11 -0.58 -3.11 -0.65
N SER A 12 -1.78 -3.07 -1.24
CA SER A 12 -2.64 -1.89 -1.33
C SER A 12 -4.07 -2.18 -0.89
N GLY A 13 -4.26 -3.09 0.07
CA GLY A 13 -5.52 -3.20 0.81
C GLY A 13 -5.63 -2.18 1.94
N ALA A 14 -6.66 -2.31 2.78
CA ALA A 14 -6.89 -1.43 3.93
C ALA A 14 -5.66 -1.28 4.84
N ALA A 15 -4.92 -2.36 5.09
CA ALA A 15 -3.69 -2.34 5.90
C ALA A 15 -2.59 -1.51 5.23
N GLY A 16 -2.35 -1.71 3.93
CA GLY A 16 -1.33 -0.99 3.17
C GLY A 16 -1.64 0.51 3.05
N TYR A 17 -2.89 0.86 2.75
CA TYR A 17 -3.31 2.26 2.70
C TYR A 17 -3.24 2.95 4.06
N THR A 18 -3.64 2.27 5.14
CA THR A 18 -3.51 2.83 6.50
C THR A 18 -2.04 3.10 6.85
N ALA A 19 -1.15 2.14 6.60
CA ALA A 19 0.28 2.32 6.81
C ALA A 19 0.84 3.50 5.99
N ALA A 20 0.40 3.65 4.74
CA ALA A 20 0.80 4.75 3.87
C ALA A 20 0.32 6.10 4.38
N ILE A 21 -0.94 6.21 4.82
CA ILE A 21 -1.50 7.44 5.41
C ILE A 21 -0.63 7.91 6.58
N TYR A 22 -0.32 7.01 7.52
CA TYR A 22 0.47 7.36 8.70
C TYR A 22 1.93 7.70 8.36
N ALA A 23 2.57 6.91 7.49
CA ALA A 23 3.95 7.17 7.08
C ALA A 23 4.07 8.49 6.30
N ALA A 24 3.09 8.80 5.44
CA ALA A 24 3.08 10.04 4.66
C ALA A 24 2.88 11.26 5.56
N ARG A 25 1.96 11.19 6.53
CA ARG A 25 1.77 12.24 7.55
C ARG A 25 2.98 12.47 8.45
N ALA A 26 3.83 11.46 8.62
CA ALA A 26 5.10 11.56 9.32
C ALA A 26 6.27 12.00 8.40
N GLU A 27 5.96 12.50 7.21
CA GLU A 27 6.93 12.97 6.19
C GLU A 27 7.95 11.90 5.75
N ARG A 28 7.60 10.61 5.85
CA ARG A 28 8.48 9.48 5.48
C ARG A 28 8.37 9.05 4.01
N LYS A 29 7.72 9.85 3.17
CA LYS A 29 7.64 9.67 1.71
C LYS A 29 7.40 8.20 1.30
N PRO A 30 6.36 7.54 1.83
CA PRO A 30 6.15 6.11 1.63
C PRO A 30 5.85 5.80 0.16
N LEU A 31 6.32 4.64 -0.30
CA LEU A 31 5.97 4.09 -1.61
C LEU A 31 5.30 2.73 -1.42
N LEU A 32 4.08 2.60 -1.94
CA LEU A 32 3.36 1.33 -2.03
C LEU A 32 3.69 0.62 -3.35
N ILE A 33 3.97 -0.68 -3.27
CA ILE A 33 3.93 -1.61 -4.40
C ILE A 33 2.57 -2.31 -4.34
N GLY A 34 1.68 -1.97 -5.28
CA GLY A 34 0.24 -2.22 -5.17
C GLY A 34 -0.16 -3.69 -5.11
N GLY A 35 0.60 -4.57 -5.75
CA GLY A 35 0.22 -5.96 -5.93
C GLY A 35 -0.73 -6.18 -7.12
N PRO A 36 -1.14 -7.43 -7.37
CA PRO A 36 -1.92 -7.80 -8.54
C PRO A 36 -3.38 -7.33 -8.46
N GLN A 37 -3.90 -7.11 -7.25
CA GLN A 37 -5.25 -6.64 -6.99
C GLN A 37 -5.20 -5.38 -6.12
N PRO A 38 -5.11 -4.19 -6.74
CA PRO A 38 -5.19 -2.94 -6.02
C PRO A 38 -6.48 -2.78 -5.25
N GLY A 39 -6.41 -2.28 -4.01
CA GLY A 39 -7.53 -2.27 -3.07
C GLY A 39 -7.74 -3.61 -2.32
N GLY A 40 -7.10 -4.70 -2.75
CA GLY A 40 -7.20 -6.00 -2.08
C GLY A 40 -8.60 -6.60 -2.13
N GLN A 41 -8.89 -7.56 -1.23
CA GLN A 41 -10.12 -8.37 -1.25
C GLN A 41 -11.42 -7.56 -1.13
N LEU A 42 -11.39 -6.35 -0.56
CA LEU A 42 -12.59 -5.52 -0.48
C LEU A 42 -13.05 -5.03 -1.87
N THR A 43 -12.23 -5.13 -2.91
CA THR A 43 -12.68 -4.75 -4.27
C THR A 43 -13.57 -5.80 -4.95
N ILE A 44 -13.68 -7.00 -4.38
CA ILE A 44 -14.54 -8.08 -4.93
C ILE A 44 -15.79 -8.34 -4.09
N THR A 45 -16.03 -7.55 -3.04
CA THR A 45 -17.26 -7.58 -2.26
C THR A 45 -18.19 -6.45 -2.65
N SER A 46 -19.49 -6.61 -2.41
CA SER A 46 -20.47 -5.54 -2.51
C SER A 46 -20.48 -4.71 -1.23
N ASP A 47 -21.44 -4.95 -0.35
CA ASP A 47 -21.72 -4.11 0.81
C ASP A 47 -20.80 -4.45 1.98
N VAL A 48 -20.20 -3.41 2.55
CA VAL A 48 -19.44 -3.45 3.79
C VAL A 48 -20.24 -2.72 4.85
N GLU A 49 -20.78 -3.47 5.81
CA GLU A 49 -21.68 -2.95 6.85
C GLU A 49 -20.98 -2.75 8.20
N ASN A 50 -19.75 -3.24 8.34
CA ASN A 50 -19.05 -3.37 9.62
C ASN A 50 -17.73 -2.60 9.68
N TYR A 51 -17.43 -1.74 8.71
CA TYR A 51 -16.29 -0.84 8.80
C TYR A 51 -16.70 0.43 9.57
N PRO A 52 -16.10 0.71 10.74
CA PRO A 52 -16.53 1.82 11.58
C PRO A 52 -16.31 3.18 10.89
N GLY A 53 -17.26 4.09 11.08
CA GLY A 53 -17.24 5.43 10.47
C GLY A 53 -18.24 5.62 9.33
N PHE A 54 -18.93 4.56 8.91
CA PHE A 54 -20.03 4.62 7.95
C PHE A 54 -21.35 4.32 8.67
N ARG A 55 -22.33 5.23 8.54
CA ARG A 55 -23.68 5.06 9.12
C ARG A 55 -24.49 4.04 8.33
N GLU A 56 -24.34 4.06 7.02
CA GLU A 56 -24.95 3.14 6.06
C GLU A 56 -23.85 2.27 5.45
N ALA A 57 -24.24 1.16 4.82
CA ALA A 57 -23.29 0.30 4.11
C ALA A 57 -22.52 1.10 3.04
N ILE A 58 -21.26 0.72 2.82
CA ILE A 58 -20.44 1.25 1.73
C ILE A 58 -19.99 0.12 0.81
N LEU A 59 -19.93 0.39 -0.50
CA LEU A 59 -19.36 -0.57 -1.44
C LEU A 59 -17.87 -0.79 -1.16
N GLY A 60 -17.44 -2.04 -1.12
CA GLY A 60 -16.04 -2.40 -0.89
C GLY A 60 -15.04 -1.70 -1.82
N PRO A 61 -15.28 -1.65 -3.16
CA PRO A 61 -14.46 -0.88 -4.09
C PRO A 61 -14.38 0.61 -3.74
N GLU A 62 -15.51 1.20 -3.33
CA GLU A 62 -15.59 2.62 -2.96
C GLU A 62 -14.80 2.90 -1.68
N LEU A 63 -14.89 2.03 -0.68
CA LEU A 63 -14.09 2.13 0.54
C LEU A 63 -12.58 2.12 0.22
N MET A 64 -12.14 1.23 -0.67
CA MET A 64 -10.73 1.13 -1.06
C MET A 64 -10.26 2.33 -1.87
N GLU A 65 -11.09 2.87 -2.76
CA GLU A 65 -10.80 4.10 -3.47
C GLU A 65 -10.64 5.29 -2.49
N ARG A 66 -11.57 5.45 -1.54
CA ARG A 66 -11.48 6.50 -0.52
C ARG A 66 -10.19 6.39 0.31
N MET A 67 -9.77 5.17 0.67
CA MET A 67 -8.52 4.96 1.41
C MET A 67 -7.28 5.26 0.55
N ARG A 68 -7.27 4.87 -0.73
CA ARG A 68 -6.20 5.20 -1.68
C ARG A 68 -6.05 6.71 -1.82
N ASP A 69 -7.15 7.41 -2.07
CA ASP A 69 -7.16 8.85 -2.29
C ASP A 69 -6.71 9.61 -1.04
N GLN A 70 -7.10 9.12 0.14
CA GLN A 70 -6.60 9.64 1.41
C GLN A 70 -5.08 9.47 1.55
N ALA A 71 -4.52 8.31 1.18
CA ALA A 71 -3.07 8.08 1.22
C ALA A 71 -2.33 9.02 0.25
N MET A 72 -2.81 9.16 -0.99
CA MET A 72 -2.23 10.04 -2.00
C MET A 72 -2.30 11.51 -1.59
N ARG A 73 -3.41 11.95 -0.97
CA ARG A 73 -3.57 13.30 -0.45
C ARG A 73 -2.49 13.69 0.57
N PHE A 74 -2.00 12.75 1.37
CA PHE A 74 -0.92 13.00 2.33
C PHE A 74 0.48 12.84 1.74
N GLY A 75 0.60 12.51 0.45
CA GLY A 75 1.88 12.40 -0.26
C GLY A 75 2.45 10.99 -0.32
N ALA A 76 1.64 9.95 -0.10
CA ALA A 76 2.05 8.60 -0.44
C ALA A 76 2.11 8.42 -1.97
N GLU A 77 3.13 7.71 -2.44
CA GLU A 77 3.25 7.31 -3.84
C GLU A 77 2.89 5.83 -4.00
N MET A 78 2.41 5.44 -5.17
CA MET A 78 2.09 4.04 -5.45
C MET A 78 2.52 3.66 -6.87
N VAL A 79 3.08 2.45 -7.00
CA VAL A 79 3.29 1.79 -8.28
C VAL A 79 2.36 0.59 -8.40
N TRP A 80 1.70 0.48 -9.55
CA TRP A 80 0.74 -0.58 -9.86
C TRP A 80 1.48 -1.81 -10.39
N GLN A 81 2.28 -2.42 -9.51
CA GLN A 81 3.16 -3.54 -9.83
C GLN A 81 3.09 -4.58 -8.73
N SER A 82 3.50 -5.82 -9.04
CA SER A 82 3.57 -6.90 -8.07
C SER A 82 5.00 -7.16 -7.65
N ALA A 83 5.25 -7.28 -6.35
CA ALA A 83 6.55 -7.67 -5.85
C ALA A 83 6.82 -9.15 -6.19
N GLU A 84 7.94 -9.41 -6.86
CA GLU A 84 8.36 -10.74 -7.31
C GLU A 84 9.42 -11.34 -6.38
N ARG A 85 10.26 -10.49 -5.80
CA ARG A 85 11.40 -10.90 -4.98
C ARG A 85 11.71 -9.86 -3.92
N VAL A 86 12.23 -10.31 -2.77
CA VAL A 86 12.75 -9.45 -1.71
C VAL A 86 14.12 -9.94 -1.23
N ASP A 87 15.03 -9.02 -0.90
CA ASP A 87 16.28 -9.28 -0.18
C ASP A 87 16.23 -8.54 1.16
N LEU A 88 16.08 -9.33 2.22
CA LEU A 88 15.97 -8.85 3.61
C LEU A 88 17.28 -9.04 4.40
N SER A 89 18.32 -9.60 3.77
CA SER A 89 19.60 -9.93 4.43
C SER A 89 20.46 -8.70 4.75
N ARG A 90 20.17 -7.57 4.10
CA ARG A 90 20.93 -6.31 4.22
C ARG A 90 20.01 -5.09 4.16
N ARG A 91 20.53 -3.94 4.60
CA ARG A 91 19.82 -2.66 4.56
C ARG A 91 20.49 -1.67 3.59
N PRO A 92 19.73 -0.79 2.89
CA PRO A 92 18.26 -0.82 2.80
C PRO A 92 17.75 -2.11 2.14
N PHE A 93 16.57 -2.56 2.56
CA PHE A 93 15.93 -3.73 1.98
C PHE A 93 15.65 -3.49 0.50
N THR A 94 15.72 -4.54 -0.31
CA THR A 94 15.48 -4.44 -1.75
C THR A 94 14.28 -5.29 -2.15
N VAL A 95 13.40 -4.72 -2.97
CA VAL A 95 12.23 -5.37 -3.54
C VAL A 95 12.32 -5.24 -5.06
N TRP A 96 12.03 -6.31 -5.79
CA TRP A 96 11.93 -6.28 -7.25
C TRP A 96 10.47 -6.40 -7.67
N ALA A 97 10.05 -5.56 -8.61
CA ALA A 97 8.72 -5.60 -9.22
C ALA A 97 8.80 -5.14 -10.68
N ASP A 98 8.26 -5.93 -11.62
CA ASP A 98 8.34 -5.75 -13.08
C ASP A 98 9.77 -5.43 -13.55
N GLY A 99 10.76 -6.19 -13.07
CA GLY A 99 12.17 -5.97 -13.42
C GLY A 99 12.80 -4.68 -12.89
N LYS A 100 12.10 -3.89 -12.06
CA LYS A 100 12.63 -2.69 -11.40
C LYS A 100 12.99 -2.96 -9.95
N GLU A 101 14.08 -2.33 -9.49
CA GLU A 101 14.48 -2.37 -8.08
C GLU A 101 13.89 -1.20 -7.30
N TYR A 102 13.35 -1.52 -6.13
CA TYR A 102 12.87 -0.57 -5.12
C TYR A 102 13.63 -0.80 -3.82
N LYS A 103 14.16 0.27 -3.23
CA LYS A 103 14.94 0.20 -1.98
C LYS A 103 14.25 0.94 -0.86
N GLY A 104 14.20 0.33 0.32
CA GLY A 104 13.51 0.87 1.50
C GLY A 104 14.32 0.68 2.78
N ARG A 105 14.41 1.72 3.62
CA ARG A 105 15.02 1.60 4.97
C ARG A 105 14.17 0.71 5.89
N THR A 106 12.87 0.76 5.69
CA THR A 106 11.84 -0.05 6.35
C THR A 106 10.96 -0.70 5.29
N LEU A 107 10.51 -1.92 5.55
CA LEU A 107 9.56 -2.65 4.71
C LEU A 107 8.34 -3.05 5.55
N ILE A 108 7.15 -2.66 5.12
CA ILE A 108 5.88 -3.10 5.69
C ILE A 108 5.26 -4.11 4.73
N VAL A 109 5.00 -5.33 5.21
CA VAL A 109 4.34 -6.38 4.43
C VAL A 109 2.86 -6.37 4.77
N ALA A 110 2.03 -5.97 3.80
CA ALA A 110 0.57 -5.84 3.90
C ALA A 110 -0.11 -6.52 2.70
N THR A 111 0.43 -7.67 2.27
CA THR A 111 0.04 -8.37 1.03
C THR A 111 -1.30 -9.09 1.11
N GLY A 112 -1.88 -9.22 2.30
CA GLY A 112 -3.13 -9.97 2.50
C GLY A 112 -2.94 -11.48 2.36
N ALA A 113 -4.02 -12.16 1.97
CA ALA A 113 -4.10 -13.60 1.72
C ALA A 113 -4.97 -13.87 0.49
#